data_AF-A0A348V4I8-F1
#
_entry.id   AF-A0A348V4I8-F1
#
_cell.length_a   1.000
_cell.length_b   1.000
_cell.length_c   1.000
_cell.angle_alpha   90.00
_cell.angle_beta   90.00
_cell.angle_gamma   90.00
#
_symmetry.space_group_name_H-M   'P 1'
#
loop_
_entity.id
_entity.type
_entity.pdbx_description
1 polymer ?
#
loop_
_entity_poly.entity_id
_entity_poly.type
_entity_poly.pdbx_seq_one_letter_code
_entity_poly.pdbx_strand_id
1 'polypeptide(L)'
;MDLIDEAASSLKISLENMPPALEETRRKVMRLEIEKEALKKEAELKKSKTRIKAIEETIADLKEKTADLELRWKNEKEIITEIKNLKKNLETARLEAEGAEARADLGKAAEIRYGRIPLMEKDLEGKNKKLKRLQVSRRLLKEVINENEIADVVSRWTGIPVNRMLEAEAAKLSRMEDELKKRIIGQNEAVRKISDTVKRSRVGIADPNRPIGSFIFLGPTGVGKTELTKALAEFMFDDEKALIRLDMSEFMEKHSVSKMIGAPPGYVGHEEGGAFTETVRHRPYSIILFDEIEKAHPEVFNILLQERAQKFFAEHISAFCKQVE
;
A
#
# COMPACT_ATOMS: atom_id res chain seq x y z
N MET A 1 2.27 -4.57 13.23
CA MET A 1 3.44 -5.46 13.23
C MET A 1 3.52 -6.20 11.90
N ASP A 2 2.48 -6.92 11.50
CA ASP A 2 2.46 -7.75 10.27
C ASP A 2 2.86 -7.01 8.98
N LEU A 3 2.41 -5.75 8.80
CA LEU A 3 2.81 -4.92 7.64
C LEU A 3 4.33 -4.68 7.59
N ILE A 4 4.94 -4.44 8.75
CA ILE A 4 6.37 -4.20 8.88
C ILE A 4 7.13 -5.50 8.63
N ASP A 5 6.63 -6.63 9.11
CA ASP A 5 7.25 -7.95 8.92
C ASP A 5 7.22 -8.39 7.45
N GLU A 6 6.10 -8.16 6.75
CA GLU A 6 5.97 -8.44 5.32
C GLU A 6 6.87 -7.51 4.49
N ALA A 7 6.92 -6.22 4.82
CA ALA A 7 7.83 -5.26 4.17
C ALA A 7 9.30 -5.63 4.41
N ALA A 8 9.66 -6.04 5.63
CA ALA A 8 10.99 -6.48 5.99
C ALA A 8 11.39 -7.77 5.27
N SER A 9 10.45 -8.71 5.13
CA SER A 9 10.66 -9.96 4.39
C SER A 9 10.90 -9.69 2.91
N SER A 10 10.09 -8.82 2.30
CA SER A 10 10.27 -8.38 0.92
C SER A 10 11.63 -7.70 0.71
N LEU A 11 12.00 -6.78 1.62
CA LEU A 11 13.30 -6.10 1.58
C LEU A 11 14.46 -7.09 1.68
N LYS A 12 14.37 -8.07 2.60
CA LYS A 12 15.39 -9.11 2.76
C LYS A 12 15.59 -9.90 1.47
N ILE A 13 14.51 -10.32 0.81
CA ILE A 13 14.58 -11.02 -0.48
C ILE A 13 15.29 -10.15 -1.53
N SER A 14 14.96 -8.85 -1.58
CA SER A 14 15.60 -7.92 -2.53
C SER A 14 17.09 -7.71 -2.28
N LEU A 15 17.54 -7.77 -1.01
CA LEU A 15 18.94 -7.64 -0.61
C LEU A 15 19.78 -8.88 -0.92
N GLU A 16 19.17 -10.06 -0.84
CA GLU A 16 19.85 -11.33 -1.13
C GLU A 16 19.97 -11.56 -2.64
N ASN A 17 18.96 -11.14 -3.40
CA ASN A 17 18.87 -11.33 -4.83
C ASN A 17 19.72 -10.36 -5.63
N MET A 18 20.05 -10.79 -6.86
CA MET A 18 20.81 -9.99 -7.80
C MET A 18 19.90 -8.94 -8.44
N PRO A 19 20.37 -7.70 -8.69
CA PRO A 19 19.59 -6.68 -9.38
C PRO A 19 19.02 -7.18 -10.73
N PRO A 20 17.79 -6.78 -11.11
CA PRO A 20 17.15 -7.25 -12.34
C PRO A 20 17.99 -7.07 -13.60
N ALA A 21 18.73 -5.96 -13.71
CA ALA A 21 19.61 -5.67 -14.83
C ALA A 21 20.79 -6.67 -14.96
N LEU A 22 21.33 -7.13 -13.84
CA LEU A 22 22.36 -8.17 -13.82
C LEU A 22 21.74 -9.55 -14.09
N GLU A 23 20.53 -9.80 -13.58
CA GLU A 23 19.85 -11.09 -13.77
C GLU A 23 19.47 -11.33 -15.22
N GLU A 24 18.96 -10.30 -15.89
CA GLU A 24 18.65 -10.35 -17.31
C GLU A 24 19.90 -10.63 -18.15
N THR A 25 21.00 -9.93 -17.86
CA THR A 25 22.28 -10.14 -18.54
C THR A 25 22.81 -11.55 -18.30
N ARG A 26 22.77 -12.04 -17.06
CA ARG A 26 23.21 -13.41 -16.73
C ARG A 26 22.39 -14.47 -17.45
N ARG A 27 21.06 -14.30 -17.56
CA ARG A 27 20.20 -15.20 -18.33
C ARG A 27 20.55 -15.18 -19.82
N LYS A 28 20.84 -14.00 -20.39
CA LYS A 28 21.27 -13.87 -21.80
C LYS A 28 22.61 -14.55 -22.05
N VAL A 29 23.60 -14.30 -21.20
CA VAL A 29 24.93 -14.94 -21.28
C VAL A 29 24.79 -16.46 -21.19
N MET A 30 23.98 -16.97 -20.26
CA MET A 30 23.78 -18.42 -20.12
C MET A 30 23.13 -19.06 -21.36
N ARG A 31 22.15 -18.41 -22.01
CA ARG A 31 21.59 -18.90 -23.28
C ARG A 31 22.64 -18.95 -24.39
N LEU A 32 23.45 -17.90 -24.49
CA LEU A 32 24.54 -17.81 -25.48
C LEU A 32 25.62 -18.86 -25.22
N GLU A 33 25.94 -19.15 -23.96
CA GLU A 33 26.88 -20.22 -23.59
C GLU A 33 26.33 -21.61 -23.95
N ILE A 34 25.04 -21.86 -23.74
CA ILE A 34 24.38 -23.12 -24.16
C ILE A 34 24.39 -23.24 -25.70
N GLU A 35 24.04 -22.17 -26.42
CA GLU A 35 24.09 -22.13 -27.89
C GLU A 35 25.51 -22.42 -28.39
N LYS A 36 26.53 -21.79 -27.79
CA LYS A 36 27.94 -22.04 -28.10
C LYS A 36 28.32 -23.50 -27.88
N GLU A 37 27.90 -24.12 -26.77
CA GLU A 37 28.24 -25.51 -26.47
C GLU A 37 27.54 -26.51 -27.41
N ALA A 38 26.32 -26.21 -27.84
CA ALA A 38 25.62 -26.99 -28.87
C ALA A 38 26.36 -26.90 -30.22
N LEU A 39 26.75 -25.69 -30.64
CA LEU A 39 27.44 -25.46 -31.91
C LEU A 39 28.86 -26.03 -31.96
N LYS A 40 29.52 -26.25 -30.81
CA LYS A 40 30.81 -26.95 -30.75
C LYS A 40 30.73 -28.40 -31.23
N LYS A 41 29.58 -29.07 -31.10
CA LYS A 41 29.39 -30.43 -31.62
C LYS A 41 29.34 -30.47 -33.16
N GLU A 42 29.08 -29.32 -33.79
CA GLU A 42 29.04 -29.12 -35.25
C GLU A 42 30.23 -28.30 -35.75
N ALA A 43 31.38 -28.37 -35.06
CA ALA A 43 32.53 -27.50 -35.30
C ALA A 43 33.17 -27.63 -36.70
N GLU A 44 32.87 -28.69 -37.45
CA GLU A 44 33.34 -28.92 -38.82
C GLU A 44 32.76 -27.88 -39.81
N LEU A 45 31.59 -27.32 -39.53
CA LEU A 45 30.90 -26.37 -40.42
C LEU A 45 31.47 -24.94 -40.26
N LYS A 46 31.86 -24.33 -41.39
CA LYS A 46 32.35 -22.94 -41.43
C LYS A 46 31.35 -21.93 -40.85
N LYS A 47 30.04 -22.18 -41.02
CA LYS A 47 28.94 -21.39 -40.43
C LYS A 47 28.91 -21.47 -38.90
N SER A 48 29.16 -22.65 -38.32
CA SER A 48 29.20 -22.86 -36.87
C SER A 48 30.39 -22.12 -36.25
N LYS A 49 31.57 -22.15 -36.89
CA LYS A 49 32.74 -21.37 -36.45
C LYS A 49 32.50 -19.85 -36.45
N THR A 50 31.84 -19.30 -37.48
CA THR A 50 31.51 -17.87 -37.53
C THR A 50 30.49 -17.47 -36.46
N ARG A 51 29.50 -18.32 -36.20
CA ARG A 51 28.48 -18.06 -35.18
C ARG A 51 29.07 -18.13 -33.76
N ILE A 52 29.96 -19.08 -33.48
CA ILE A 52 30.68 -19.17 -32.20
C ILE A 52 31.47 -17.89 -31.92
N LYS A 53 32.19 -17.35 -32.90
CA LYS A 53 32.93 -16.08 -32.72
C LYS A 53 32.01 -14.90 -32.40
N ALA A 54 30.90 -14.76 -33.14
CA ALA A 54 29.93 -13.70 -32.87
C ALA A 54 29.29 -13.83 -31.48
N ILE A 55 29.02 -15.06 -31.03
CA ILE A 55 28.53 -15.33 -29.67
C ILE A 55 29.57 -14.94 -28.63
N GLU A 56 30.85 -15.26 -28.84
CA GLU A 56 31.94 -14.89 -27.94
C GLU A 56 32.10 -13.38 -27.80
N GLU A 57 32.05 -12.65 -28.91
CA GLU A 57 32.05 -11.17 -28.92
C GLU A 57 30.84 -10.64 -28.13
N THR A 58 29.64 -11.16 -28.38
CA THR A 58 28.42 -10.72 -27.69
C THR A 58 28.48 -11.01 -26.18
N ILE A 59 29.05 -12.14 -25.77
CA ILE A 59 29.26 -12.48 -24.35
C ILE A 59 30.26 -11.52 -23.72
N ALA A 60 31.36 -11.19 -24.42
CA ALA A 60 32.37 -10.25 -23.94
C ALA A 60 31.76 -8.85 -23.73
N ASP A 61 31.03 -8.34 -24.72
CA ASP A 61 30.34 -7.04 -24.66
C ASP A 61 29.35 -6.97 -23.50
N LEU A 62 28.56 -8.03 -23.29
CA LEU A 62 27.60 -8.11 -22.19
C LEU A 62 28.30 -8.12 -20.83
N LYS A 63 29.37 -8.91 -20.68
CA LYS A 63 30.17 -8.98 -19.45
C LYS A 63 30.83 -7.65 -19.13
N GLU A 64 31.40 -6.97 -20.12
CA GLU A 64 32.03 -5.66 -19.95
C GLU A 64 31.02 -4.61 -19.49
N LYS A 65 29.84 -4.55 -20.12
CA LYS A 65 28.76 -3.62 -19.76
C LYS A 65 28.25 -3.82 -18.33
N THR A 66 28.29 -5.04 -17.80
CA THR A 66 27.80 -5.34 -16.45
C THR A 66 28.88 -5.42 -15.38
N ALA A 67 30.17 -5.46 -15.74
CA ALA A 67 31.26 -5.66 -14.79
C ALA A 67 31.29 -4.59 -13.69
N ASP A 68 31.11 -3.32 -14.06
CA ASP A 68 31.05 -2.21 -13.09
C ASP A 68 29.83 -2.34 -12.16
N LEU A 69 28.67 -2.70 -12.70
CA LEU A 69 27.44 -2.88 -11.92
C LEU A 69 27.55 -4.06 -10.94
N GLU A 70 28.15 -5.17 -11.38
CA GLU A 70 28.38 -6.36 -10.56
C GLU A 70 29.38 -6.09 -9.43
N LEU A 71 30.48 -5.39 -9.73
CA LEU A 71 31.48 -5.02 -8.73
C LEU A 71 30.86 -4.10 -7.65
N ARG A 72 30.07 -3.11 -8.06
CA ARG A 72 29.35 -2.23 -7.13
C ARG A 72 28.37 -2.99 -6.25
N TRP A 73 27.53 -3.85 -6.85
CA TRP A 73 26.59 -4.67 -6.10
C TRP A 73 27.30 -5.57 -5.07
N LYS A 74 28.41 -6.21 -5.46
CA LYS A 74 29.19 -7.06 -4.57
C LYS A 74 29.76 -6.27 -3.38
N ASN A 75 30.33 -5.10 -3.64
CA ASN A 75 30.87 -4.22 -2.60
C ASN A 75 29.77 -3.72 -1.63
N GLU A 76 28.61 -3.30 -2.17
CA GLU A 76 27.48 -2.91 -1.33
C GLU A 76 26.99 -4.07 -0.47
N LYS A 77 26.81 -5.26 -1.06
CA LYS A 77 26.35 -6.46 -0.37
C LYS A 77 27.29 -6.89 0.75
N GLU A 78 28.60 -6.83 0.51
CA GLU A 78 29.61 -7.16 1.52
C GLU A 78 29.50 -6.23 2.72
N ILE A 79 29.48 -4.91 2.51
CA ILE A 79 29.38 -3.92 3.59
C ILE A 79 28.07 -4.05 4.36
N ILE A 80 26.94 -4.28 3.68
CA ILE A 80 25.66 -4.53 4.34
C ILE A 80 25.71 -5.80 5.21
N THR A 81 26.37 -6.85 4.73
CA THR A 81 26.54 -8.10 5.49
C THR A 81 27.42 -7.90 6.73
N GLU A 82 28.49 -7.12 6.60
CA GLU A 82 29.34 -6.74 7.74
C GLU A 82 28.57 -5.90 8.78
N ILE A 83 27.78 -4.92 8.33
CA ILE A 83 26.92 -4.10 9.20
C ILE A 83 25.90 -4.98 9.94
N LYS A 84 25.28 -5.93 9.24
CA LYS A 84 24.33 -6.89 9.84
C LYS A 84 25.00 -7.74 10.92
N ASN A 85 26.20 -8.25 10.66
CA ASN A 85 26.95 -9.05 11.63
C ASN A 85 27.40 -8.20 12.84
N LEU A 86 27.84 -6.96 12.61
CA LEU A 86 28.16 -6.03 13.71
C LEU A 86 26.94 -5.71 14.57
N LYS A 87 25.78 -5.40 13.97
CA LYS A 87 24.52 -5.17 14.71
C LYS A 87 24.16 -6.40 15.55
N LYS A 88 24.27 -7.61 14.99
CA LYS A 88 24.03 -8.86 15.73
C LYS A 88 24.99 -9.01 16.91
N ASN A 89 26.29 -8.80 16.69
CA ASN A 89 27.31 -8.93 17.74
C ASN A 89 27.13 -7.88 18.85
N LEU A 90 26.68 -6.69 18.48
CA LEU A 90 26.41 -5.60 19.41
C LEU A 90 25.20 -5.92 20.30
N GLU A 91 24.12 -6.46 19.73
CA GLU A 91 22.98 -6.94 20.52
C GLU A 91 23.37 -8.11 21.43
N THR A 92 24.19 -9.06 20.96
CA THR A 92 24.69 -10.12 21.86
C THR A 92 25.55 -9.56 22.98
N ALA A 93 26.40 -8.57 22.71
CA ALA A 93 27.21 -7.93 23.75
C ALA A 93 26.36 -7.16 24.76
N ARG A 94 25.27 -6.51 24.33
CA ARG A 94 24.30 -5.85 25.22
C ARG A 94 23.63 -6.85 26.16
N LEU A 95 23.13 -7.96 25.62
CA LEU A 95 22.53 -9.04 26.41
C LEU A 95 23.54 -9.69 27.37
N GLU A 96 24.80 -9.86 26.95
CA GLU A 96 25.87 -10.38 27.80
C GLU A 96 26.19 -9.42 28.96
N ALA A 97 26.20 -8.11 28.72
CA ALA A 97 26.39 -7.10 29.76
C ALA A 97 25.24 -7.11 30.78
N GLU A 98 23.99 -7.13 30.32
CA GLU A 98 22.81 -7.24 31.18
C GLU A 98 22.84 -8.52 32.01
N GLY A 99 23.21 -9.65 31.40
CA GLY A 99 23.36 -10.92 32.09
C GLY A 99 24.52 -10.93 33.11
N ALA A 100 25.60 -10.19 32.88
CA ALA A 100 26.68 -10.03 33.83
C ALA A 100 26.26 -9.17 35.03
N GLU A 101 25.51 -8.09 34.79
CA GLU A 101 24.94 -7.25 35.84
C GLU A 101 23.95 -8.01 36.72
N ALA A 102 23.05 -8.80 36.11
CA ALA A 102 22.10 -9.64 36.84
C ALA A 102 22.79 -10.67 37.76
N ARG A 103 24.02 -11.10 37.41
CA ARG A 103 24.85 -12.00 38.22
C ARG A 103 25.79 -11.26 39.19
N ALA A 104 25.70 -9.93 39.28
CA ALA A 104 26.61 -9.07 40.04
C ALA A 104 28.10 -9.19 39.64
N ASP A 105 28.39 -9.67 38.43
CA ASP A 105 29.75 -9.66 37.85
C ASP A 105 30.03 -8.28 37.23
N LEU A 106 30.27 -7.31 38.11
CA LEU A 106 30.44 -5.90 37.73
C LEU A 106 31.71 -5.66 36.89
N GLY A 107 32.75 -6.48 37.07
CA GLY A 107 33.99 -6.39 36.30
C GLY A 107 33.74 -6.70 34.82
N LYS A 108 33.07 -7.83 34.54
CA LYS A 108 32.72 -8.22 33.18
C LYS A 108 31.69 -7.28 32.54
N ALA A 109 30.70 -6.82 33.31
CA ALA A 109 29.74 -5.83 32.84
C ALA A 109 30.42 -4.52 32.40
N ALA A 110 31.38 -4.02 33.19
CA ALA A 110 32.13 -2.81 32.88
C ALA A 110 33.03 -2.98 31.63
N GLU A 111 33.72 -4.12 31.49
CA GLU A 111 34.53 -4.41 30.29
C GLU A 111 33.68 -4.36 29.01
N ILE A 112 32.48 -4.95 29.05
CA ILE A 112 31.60 -5.00 27.89
C ILE A 112 30.97 -3.63 27.61
N ARG A 113 30.41 -2.95 28.63
CA ARG A 113 29.74 -1.65 28.46
C ARG A 113 30.68 -0.52 28.06
N TYR A 114 31.87 -0.45 28.64
CA TYR A 114 32.79 0.68 28.42
C TYR A 114 33.96 0.34 27.49
N GLY A 115 34.21 -0.94 27.21
CA GLY A 115 35.22 -1.39 26.26
C GLY A 115 34.61 -1.85 24.94
N ARG A 116 33.95 -3.02 24.96
CA ARG A 116 33.54 -3.70 23.71
C ARG A 116 32.43 -2.99 22.95
N ILE A 117 31.36 -2.57 23.64
CA ILE A 117 30.20 -1.92 23.00
C ILE A 117 30.62 -0.62 22.28
N PRO A 118 31.36 0.32 22.91
CA PRO A 118 31.79 1.55 22.23
C PRO A 118 32.68 1.31 21.01
N LEU A 119 33.55 0.29 21.06
CA LEU A 119 34.38 -0.09 19.91
C LEU A 119 33.50 -0.59 18.75
N MET A 120 32.53 -1.47 19.04
CA MET A 120 31.59 -1.98 18.03
C MET A 120 30.68 -0.88 17.47
N GLU A 121 30.24 0.07 18.30
CA GLU A 121 29.44 1.23 17.86
C GLU A 121 30.25 2.14 16.93
N LYS A 122 31.52 2.38 17.25
CA LYS A 122 32.44 3.15 16.40
C LYS A 122 32.69 2.48 15.06
N ASP A 123 32.90 1.16 15.05
CA ASP A 123 33.07 0.38 13.82
C ASP A 123 31.80 0.37 12.97
N LEU A 124 30.64 0.24 13.61
CA LEU A 124 29.34 0.33 12.96
C LEU A 124 29.13 1.70 12.30
N GLU A 125 29.48 2.79 13.01
CA GLU A 125 29.41 4.14 12.46
C GLU A 125 30.36 4.32 11.27
N GLY A 126 31.58 3.77 11.36
CA GLY A 126 32.55 3.77 10.28
C GLY A 126 32.03 3.07 9.01
N LYS A 127 31.46 1.87 9.16
CA LYS A 127 30.88 1.12 8.03
C LYS A 127 29.63 1.81 7.47
N ASN A 128 28.78 2.40 8.30
CA ASN A 128 27.63 3.19 7.85
C ASN A 128 28.06 4.41 7.03
N LYS A 129 29.12 5.12 7.44
CA LYS A 129 29.69 6.23 6.66
C LYS A 129 30.25 5.75 5.32
N LYS A 130 30.94 4.60 5.29
CA LYS A 130 31.46 3.98 4.06
C LYS A 130 30.31 3.60 3.11
N LEU A 131 29.25 2.98 3.62
CA LEU A 131 28.06 2.63 2.84
C LEU A 131 27.38 3.87 2.26
N LYS A 132 27.17 4.91 3.08
CA LYS A 132 26.60 6.19 2.61
C LYS A 132 27.40 6.78 1.45
N ARG A 133 28.74 6.78 1.54
CA ARG A 133 29.61 7.29 0.46
C ARG A 133 29.47 6.50 -0.85
N LEU A 134 29.32 5.18 -0.77
CA LEU A 134 29.10 4.33 -1.94
C LEU A 134 27.72 4.56 -2.57
N GLN A 135 26.70 4.87 -1.76
CA GLN A 135 25.33 5.07 -2.22
C GLN A 135 25.03 6.46 -2.81
N VAL A 136 25.93 7.45 -2.69
CA VAL A 136 25.69 8.84 -3.18
C VAL A 136 25.51 8.89 -4.70
N SER A 137 26.29 8.13 -5.46
CA SER A 137 26.33 8.28 -6.92
C SER A 137 25.32 7.41 -7.67
N ARG A 138 24.79 6.34 -7.04
CA ARG A 138 23.66 5.50 -7.49
C ARG A 138 23.47 4.36 -6.50
N ARG A 139 22.36 4.37 -5.74
CA ARG A 139 22.02 3.32 -4.77
C ARG A 139 21.48 2.08 -5.51
N LEU A 140 22.14 0.92 -5.35
CA LEU A 140 21.64 -0.35 -5.91
C LEU A 140 20.80 -1.13 -4.92
N LEU A 141 21.22 -1.16 -3.65
CA LEU A 141 20.53 -1.86 -2.57
C LEU A 141 19.89 -0.86 -1.59
N LYS A 142 18.60 -1.05 -1.29
CA LYS A 142 17.89 -0.32 -0.23
C LYS A 142 17.97 -1.12 1.08
N GLU A 143 18.32 -0.47 2.19
CA GLU A 143 18.39 -1.11 3.53
C GLU A 143 17.29 -0.63 4.48
N VAL A 144 16.54 0.41 4.10
CA VAL A 144 15.54 1.04 4.97
C VAL A 144 14.16 0.92 4.33
N ILE A 145 13.20 0.44 5.11
CA ILE A 145 11.78 0.44 4.79
C ILE A 145 11.28 1.87 4.99
N ASN A 146 10.76 2.48 3.93
CA ASN A 146 10.08 3.77 4.00
C ASN A 146 8.56 3.57 3.85
N GLU A 147 7.83 4.67 3.91
CA GLU A 147 6.37 4.70 3.76
C GLU A 147 5.89 4.03 2.47
N ASN A 148 6.64 4.20 1.36
CA ASN A 148 6.33 3.57 0.07
C ASN A 148 6.35 2.03 0.16
N GLU A 149 7.33 1.45 0.84
CA GLU A 149 7.43 -0.01 0.97
C GLU A 149 6.29 -0.60 1.82
N ILE A 150 5.84 0.15 2.84
CA ILE A 150 4.65 -0.23 3.63
C ILE A 150 3.39 -0.08 2.78
N ALA A 151 3.27 1.02 2.03
CA ALA A 151 2.14 1.28 1.14
C ALA A 151 2.01 0.20 0.05
N ASP A 152 3.11 -0.31 -0.50
CA ASP A 152 3.11 -1.44 -1.44
C ASP A 152 2.53 -2.72 -0.83
N VAL A 153 2.86 -3.01 0.44
CA VAL A 153 2.30 -4.16 1.17
C VAL A 153 0.80 -3.97 1.39
N VAL A 154 0.39 -2.81 1.92
CA VAL A 154 -1.03 -2.51 2.16
C VAL A 154 -1.81 -2.57 0.84
N SER A 155 -1.23 -2.08 -0.26
CA SER A 155 -1.87 -2.12 -1.58
C SER A 155 -2.08 -3.53 -2.08
N ARG A 156 -1.09 -4.43 -1.90
CA ARG A 156 -1.24 -5.84 -2.27
C ARG A 156 -2.32 -6.55 -1.46
N TRP A 157 -2.46 -6.22 -0.19
CA TRP A 157 -3.44 -6.87 0.70
C TRP A 157 -4.86 -6.35 0.48
N THR A 158 -5.00 -5.04 0.28
CA THR A 158 -6.30 -4.37 0.19
C THR A 158 -6.80 -4.21 -1.25
N GLY A 159 -5.90 -4.31 -2.24
CA GLY A 159 -6.19 -3.96 -3.63
C GLY A 159 -6.24 -2.44 -3.89
N ILE A 160 -6.06 -1.61 -2.86
CA ILE A 160 -6.14 -0.15 -2.94
C ILE A 160 -4.73 0.41 -3.15
N PRO A 161 -4.45 1.19 -4.21
CA PRO A 161 -3.11 1.70 -4.48
C PRO A 161 -2.71 2.83 -3.50
N VAL A 162 -2.22 2.47 -2.32
CA VAL A 162 -1.82 3.37 -1.23
C VAL A 162 -0.68 4.31 -1.64
N ASN A 163 0.18 3.92 -2.58
CA ASN A 163 1.22 4.81 -3.13
C ASN A 163 0.64 6.08 -3.78
N ARG A 164 -0.61 6.06 -4.24
CA ARG A 164 -1.32 7.24 -4.76
C ARG A 164 -1.97 8.05 -3.63
N MET A 165 -2.26 7.42 -2.50
CA MET A 165 -2.71 8.10 -1.27
C MET A 165 -1.55 8.80 -0.54
N LEU A 166 -0.29 8.46 -0.84
CA LEU A 166 0.91 9.17 -0.38
C LEU A 166 1.11 10.52 -1.10
N GLU A 167 0.36 10.83 -2.16
CA GLU A 167 0.20 12.23 -2.58
C GLU A 167 -0.34 13.00 -1.37
N ALA A 168 0.27 14.13 -1.01
CA ALA A 168 -0.22 14.94 0.09
C ALA A 168 -1.74 15.12 -0.07
N GLU A 169 -2.52 14.59 0.86
CA GLU A 169 -3.98 14.49 0.75
C GLU A 169 -4.61 15.85 0.36
N ALA A 170 -4.03 16.93 0.86
CA ALA A 170 -4.35 18.30 0.48
C ALA A 170 -4.20 18.61 -1.03
N ALA A 171 -3.11 18.17 -1.66
CA ALA A 171 -2.87 18.36 -3.10
C ALA A 171 -3.84 17.54 -3.96
N LYS A 172 -4.13 16.29 -3.56
CA LYS A 172 -5.16 15.45 -4.20
C LYS A 172 -6.52 16.16 -4.12
N LEU A 173 -6.96 16.50 -2.91
CA LEU A 173 -8.25 17.16 -2.67
C LEU A 173 -8.38 18.53 -3.34
N SER A 174 -7.28 19.28 -3.52
CA SER A 174 -7.28 20.57 -4.20
C SER A 174 -7.71 20.47 -5.67
N ARG A 175 -7.51 19.31 -6.32
CA ARG A 175 -7.86 19.08 -7.73
C ARG A 175 -9.17 18.30 -7.89
N MET A 176 -9.88 17.99 -6.80
CA MET A 176 -11.08 17.14 -6.82
C MET A 176 -12.15 17.65 -7.78
N GLU A 177 -12.44 18.94 -7.75
CA GLU A 177 -13.49 19.53 -8.60
C GLU A 177 -13.17 19.36 -10.08
N ASP A 178 -11.91 19.57 -10.47
CA ASP A 178 -11.46 19.42 -11.85
C ASP A 178 -11.47 17.96 -12.31
N GLU A 179 -11.01 17.04 -11.46
CA GLU A 179 -11.03 15.60 -11.76
C GLU A 179 -12.46 15.07 -11.92
N LEU A 180 -13.39 15.45 -11.03
CA LEU A 180 -14.80 15.05 -11.14
C LEU A 180 -15.45 15.62 -12.41
N LYS A 181 -15.13 16.86 -12.81
CA LYS A 181 -15.66 17.48 -14.03
C LYS A 181 -15.18 16.84 -15.33
N LYS A 182 -14.08 16.07 -15.32
CA LYS A 182 -13.65 15.31 -16.51
C LYS A 182 -14.67 14.23 -16.88
N ARG A 183 -15.37 13.69 -15.89
CA ARG A 183 -16.35 12.60 -16.05
C ARG A 183 -17.79 13.08 -15.95
N ILE A 184 -18.05 14.06 -15.10
CA ILE A 184 -19.38 14.61 -14.84
C ILE A 184 -19.60 15.86 -15.70
N ILE A 185 -20.45 15.72 -16.71
CA ILE A 185 -20.82 16.81 -17.61
C ILE A 185 -22.03 17.56 -17.02
N GLY A 186 -21.90 18.89 -16.87
CA GLY A 186 -22.90 19.68 -16.17
C GLY A 186 -22.79 19.51 -14.64
N GLN A 187 -23.84 19.82 -13.88
CA GLN A 187 -23.85 19.63 -12.41
C GLN A 187 -22.74 20.36 -11.62
N ASN A 188 -22.21 21.47 -12.14
CA ASN A 188 -21.10 22.23 -11.54
C ASN A 188 -21.35 22.57 -10.04
N GLU A 189 -22.58 22.93 -9.69
CA GLU A 189 -22.94 23.26 -8.31
C GLU A 189 -22.85 22.03 -7.39
N ALA A 190 -23.34 20.87 -7.84
CA ALA A 190 -23.31 19.63 -7.07
C ALA A 190 -21.86 19.18 -6.84
N VAL A 191 -21.04 19.18 -7.90
CA VAL A 191 -19.61 18.84 -7.81
C VAL A 191 -18.90 19.76 -6.81
N ARG A 192 -19.09 21.08 -6.93
CA ARG A 192 -18.47 22.05 -6.01
C ARG A 192 -18.88 21.83 -4.55
N LYS A 193 -20.18 21.66 -4.27
CA LYS A 193 -20.69 21.43 -2.90
C LYS A 193 -20.14 20.15 -2.27
N ILE A 194 -20.04 19.09 -3.06
CA ILE A 194 -19.43 17.83 -2.62
C ILE A 194 -17.95 18.07 -2.29
N SER A 195 -17.20 18.64 -3.23
CA SER A 195 -15.78 18.91 -3.04
C SER A 195 -15.50 19.78 -1.81
N ASP A 196 -16.27 20.85 -1.60
CA ASP A 196 -16.11 21.73 -0.44
C ASP A 196 -16.45 21.04 0.89
N THR A 197 -17.39 20.10 0.90
CA THR A 197 -17.75 19.32 2.09
C THR A 197 -16.66 18.31 2.42
N VAL A 198 -16.19 17.55 1.43
CA VAL A 198 -15.13 16.56 1.63
C VAL A 198 -13.82 17.24 2.06
N LYS A 199 -13.43 18.36 1.42
CA LYS A 199 -12.27 19.16 1.82
C LYS A 199 -12.36 19.58 3.29
N ARG A 200 -13.51 20.11 3.73
CA ARG A 200 -13.73 20.55 5.13
C ARG A 200 -13.63 19.41 6.13
N SER A 201 -14.17 18.24 5.80
CA SER A 201 -14.06 17.06 6.67
C SER A 201 -12.60 16.63 6.85
N ARG A 202 -11.82 16.57 5.77
CA ARG A 202 -10.43 16.12 5.81
C ARG A 202 -9.45 17.07 6.50
N VAL A 203 -9.77 18.36 6.57
CA VAL A 203 -8.98 19.33 7.37
C VAL A 203 -9.40 19.38 8.85
N GLY A 204 -10.22 18.45 9.33
CA GLY A 204 -10.61 18.32 10.73
C GLY A 204 -11.57 19.39 11.23
N ILE A 205 -12.24 20.11 10.33
CA ILE A 205 -13.26 21.12 10.68
C ILE A 205 -14.60 20.44 11.02
N ALA A 206 -14.83 19.22 10.52
CA ALA A 206 -16.05 18.46 10.79
C ALA A 206 -15.95 17.61 12.07
N ASP A 207 -17.09 17.27 12.67
CA ASP A 207 -17.18 16.35 13.80
C ASP A 207 -16.65 14.95 13.41
N PRO A 208 -15.66 14.39 14.11
CA PRO A 208 -15.09 13.08 13.81
C PRO A 208 -16.07 11.91 14.02
N ASN A 209 -17.21 12.12 14.69
CA ASN A 209 -18.26 11.11 14.87
C ASN A 209 -19.30 11.12 13.75
N ARG A 210 -19.10 11.92 12.70
CA ARG A 210 -20.02 12.03 11.56
C ARG A 210 -19.34 11.59 10.27
N PRO A 211 -20.12 11.14 9.28
CA PRO A 211 -19.59 10.80 7.96
C PRO A 211 -18.80 11.96 7.36
N ILE A 212 -17.82 11.61 6.51
CA ILE A 212 -17.00 12.56 5.74
C ILE A 212 -17.89 13.55 4.96
N GLY A 213 -19.03 13.07 4.48
CA GLY A 213 -20.07 13.90 3.89
C GLY A 213 -21.40 13.16 3.83
N SER A 214 -22.50 13.90 3.97
CA SER A 214 -23.86 13.40 3.78
C SER A 214 -24.58 14.31 2.79
N PHE A 215 -25.07 13.73 1.69
CA PHE A 215 -25.62 14.48 0.57
C PHE A 215 -26.98 13.95 0.14
N ILE A 216 -27.92 14.85 -0.19
CA ILE A 216 -29.20 14.49 -0.82
C ILE A 216 -29.19 15.03 -2.25
N PHE A 217 -29.30 14.14 -3.24
CA PHE A 217 -29.34 14.46 -4.65
C PHE A 217 -30.78 14.47 -5.17
N LEU A 218 -31.26 15.67 -5.52
CA LEU A 218 -32.59 15.92 -6.07
C LEU A 218 -32.51 16.14 -7.58
N GLY A 219 -33.48 15.62 -8.33
CA GLY A 219 -33.55 15.79 -9.79
C GLY A 219 -34.11 14.57 -10.53
N PRO A 220 -34.24 14.63 -11.87
CA PRO A 220 -34.77 13.54 -12.67
C PRO A 220 -33.78 12.38 -12.81
N THR A 221 -34.24 11.25 -13.34
CA THR A 221 -33.41 10.09 -13.65
C THR A 221 -32.48 10.38 -14.83
N GLY A 222 -31.35 9.65 -14.90
CA GLY A 222 -30.42 9.76 -16.02
C GLY A 222 -29.55 11.03 -16.07
N VAL A 223 -29.71 11.98 -15.14
CA VAL A 223 -28.90 13.22 -15.10
C VAL A 223 -27.50 13.07 -14.49
N GLY A 224 -27.10 11.85 -14.12
CA GLY A 224 -25.76 11.54 -13.64
C GLY A 224 -25.57 11.51 -12.11
N LYS A 225 -26.63 11.40 -11.29
CA LYS A 225 -26.50 11.29 -9.82
C LYS A 225 -25.67 10.08 -9.39
N THR A 226 -26.00 8.91 -9.91
CA THR A 226 -25.26 7.66 -9.67
C THR A 226 -23.84 7.75 -10.24
N GLU A 227 -23.68 8.37 -11.40
CA GLU A 227 -22.36 8.55 -12.02
C GLU A 227 -21.45 9.44 -11.16
N LEU A 228 -21.99 10.51 -10.58
CA LEU A 228 -21.28 11.35 -9.63
C LEU A 228 -20.80 10.58 -8.40
N THR A 229 -21.61 9.64 -7.87
CA THR A 229 -21.16 8.78 -6.76
C THR A 229 -20.05 7.81 -7.17
N LYS A 230 -20.10 7.25 -8.38
CA LYS A 230 -19.02 6.38 -8.89
C LYS A 230 -17.72 7.15 -9.09
N ALA A 231 -17.81 8.32 -9.74
CA ALA A 231 -16.67 9.21 -9.94
C ALA A 231 -16.06 9.66 -8.60
N LEU A 232 -16.89 9.93 -7.60
CA LEU A 232 -16.43 10.26 -6.25
C LEU A 232 -15.77 9.06 -5.56
N ALA A 233 -16.27 7.83 -5.75
CA ALA A 233 -15.69 6.63 -5.16
C ALA A 233 -14.32 6.34 -5.75
N GLU A 234 -14.21 6.42 -7.08
CA GLU A 234 -12.94 6.31 -7.80
C GLU A 234 -11.96 7.40 -7.35
N PHE A 235 -12.39 8.65 -7.26
CA PHE A 235 -11.51 9.74 -6.83
C PHE A 235 -11.03 9.57 -5.39
N MET A 236 -11.94 9.27 -4.46
CA MET A 236 -11.64 9.22 -3.02
C MET A 236 -10.85 7.97 -2.63
N PHE A 237 -11.22 6.82 -3.20
CA PHE A 237 -10.75 5.51 -2.74
C PHE A 237 -10.00 4.73 -3.82
N ASP A 238 -9.78 5.33 -5.00
CA ASP A 238 -9.08 4.70 -6.12
C ASP A 238 -9.72 3.37 -6.58
N ASP A 239 -11.00 3.17 -6.25
CA ASP A 239 -11.79 1.99 -6.56
C ASP A 239 -13.27 2.35 -6.75
N GLU A 240 -13.81 2.19 -7.96
CA GLU A 240 -15.25 2.35 -8.21
C GLU A 240 -16.10 1.34 -7.39
N LYS A 241 -15.54 0.17 -7.06
CA LYS A 241 -16.22 -0.84 -6.24
C LYS A 241 -16.29 -0.43 -4.76
N ALA A 242 -15.64 0.66 -4.36
CA ALA A 242 -15.87 1.29 -3.07
C ALA A 242 -17.27 1.97 -3.00
N LEU A 243 -18.10 1.87 -4.03
CA LEU A 243 -19.53 2.22 -3.97
C LEU A 243 -20.38 1.04 -3.45
N ILE A 244 -20.93 1.19 -2.25
CA ILE A 244 -21.97 0.31 -1.69
C ILE A 244 -23.32 0.91 -2.06
N ARG A 245 -24.03 0.27 -3.00
CA ARG A 245 -25.35 0.72 -3.44
C ARG A 245 -26.44 -0.10 -2.76
N LEU A 246 -27.42 0.59 -2.19
CA LEU A 246 -28.63 0.03 -1.63
C LEU A 246 -29.84 0.57 -2.40
N ASP A 247 -30.64 -0.32 -2.96
CA ASP A 247 -31.93 0.02 -3.57
C ASP A 247 -32.99 0.09 -2.47
N MET A 248 -33.56 1.26 -2.21
CA MET A 248 -34.52 1.46 -1.14
C MET A 248 -35.90 0.86 -1.45
N SER A 249 -36.18 0.50 -2.70
CA SER A 249 -37.39 -0.25 -3.06
C SER A 249 -37.40 -1.67 -2.44
N GLU A 250 -36.25 -2.24 -2.10
CA GLU A 250 -36.16 -3.51 -1.36
C GLU A 250 -36.51 -3.37 0.14
N PHE A 251 -36.49 -2.14 0.66
CA PHE A 251 -36.69 -1.81 2.09
C PHE A 251 -38.00 -1.07 2.36
N MET A 252 -39.02 -1.31 1.53
CA MET A 252 -40.38 -0.75 1.71
C MET A 252 -41.10 -1.32 2.95
N GLU A 253 -40.73 -2.52 3.39
CA GLU A 253 -41.38 -3.22 4.49
C GLU A 253 -40.49 -3.29 5.73
N LYS A 254 -41.11 -3.22 6.91
CA LYS A 254 -40.43 -3.24 8.21
C LYS A 254 -39.50 -4.45 8.40
N HIS A 255 -39.92 -5.63 7.96
CA HIS A 255 -39.14 -6.85 8.12
C HIS A 255 -37.85 -6.86 7.25
N SER A 256 -37.85 -6.16 6.11
CA SER A 256 -36.66 -5.95 5.27
C SER A 256 -35.64 -5.02 5.96
N VAL A 257 -36.11 -3.99 6.67
CA VAL A 257 -35.25 -3.06 7.41
C VAL A 257 -34.43 -3.78 8.49
N SER A 258 -35.07 -4.69 9.24
CA SER A 258 -34.38 -5.48 10.27
C SER A 258 -33.27 -6.37 9.70
N LYS A 259 -33.41 -6.89 8.48
CA LYS A 259 -32.37 -7.69 7.80
C LYS A 259 -31.18 -6.84 7.35
N MET A 260 -31.39 -5.54 7.07
CA MET A 260 -30.33 -4.62 6.65
C MET A 260 -29.28 -4.41 7.75
N ILE A 261 -29.74 -4.14 8.97
CA ILE A 261 -28.89 -3.68 10.08
C ILE A 261 -28.60 -4.78 11.10
N GLY A 262 -29.45 -5.82 11.14
CA GLY A 262 -29.43 -6.86 12.17
C GLY A 262 -30.63 -6.70 13.11
N ALA A 263 -31.04 -7.79 13.75
CA ALA A 263 -32.19 -7.75 14.66
C ALA A 263 -31.90 -6.83 15.86
N PRO A 264 -32.91 -6.16 16.46
CA PRO A 264 -32.72 -5.35 17.67
C PRO A 264 -32.25 -6.19 18.87
N PRO A 265 -31.62 -5.57 19.89
CA PRO A 265 -31.28 -6.26 21.14
C PRO A 265 -32.51 -6.96 21.74
N GLY A 266 -32.40 -8.28 21.97
CA GLY A 266 -33.50 -9.11 22.50
C GLY A 266 -34.28 -9.94 21.47
N TYR A 267 -33.93 -9.87 20.18
CA TYR A 267 -34.48 -10.73 19.11
C TYR A 267 -33.49 -11.80 18.64
N VAL A 268 -33.99 -12.96 18.19
CA VAL A 268 -33.17 -14.03 17.59
C VAL A 268 -32.48 -13.46 16.34
N GLY A 269 -31.14 -13.59 16.26
CA GLY A 269 -30.33 -13.02 15.17
C GLY A 269 -29.71 -11.65 15.48
N HIS A 270 -29.77 -11.15 16.73
CA HIS A 270 -29.09 -9.90 17.12
C HIS A 270 -27.55 -9.99 17.04
N GLU A 271 -26.96 -11.19 17.17
CA GLU A 271 -25.52 -11.40 17.04
C GLU A 271 -25.07 -11.57 15.58
N GLU A 272 -26.00 -11.86 14.67
CA GLU A 272 -25.76 -11.88 13.23
C GLU A 272 -25.90 -10.44 12.71
N GLY A 273 -24.79 -9.77 12.43
CA GLY A 273 -24.82 -8.43 11.81
C GLY A 273 -25.64 -8.45 10.52
N GLY A 274 -26.45 -7.41 10.29
CA GLY A 274 -27.22 -7.31 9.05
C GLY A 274 -26.31 -7.25 7.82
N ALA A 275 -26.80 -7.71 6.68
CA ALA A 275 -26.02 -7.84 5.44
C ALA A 275 -25.31 -6.54 5.04
N PHE A 276 -25.95 -5.40 5.26
CA PHE A 276 -25.36 -4.10 5.00
C PHE A 276 -24.29 -3.72 6.04
N THR A 277 -24.56 -3.94 7.33
CA THR A 277 -23.57 -3.63 8.38
C THR A 277 -22.28 -4.44 8.22
N GLU A 278 -22.37 -5.69 7.77
CA GLU A 278 -21.20 -6.53 7.50
C GLU A 278 -20.43 -6.04 6.26
N THR A 279 -21.16 -5.65 5.20
CA THR A 279 -20.55 -5.09 3.98
C THR A 279 -19.77 -3.82 4.30
N VAL A 280 -20.35 -2.92 5.11
CA VAL A 280 -19.71 -1.67 5.54
C VAL A 280 -18.54 -1.95 6.49
N ARG A 281 -18.64 -2.95 7.38
CA ARG A 281 -17.54 -3.37 8.27
C ARG A 281 -16.33 -3.89 7.49
N HIS A 282 -16.56 -4.63 6.41
CA HIS A 282 -15.49 -5.10 5.53
C HIS A 282 -14.92 -4.00 4.61
N ARG A 283 -15.63 -2.86 4.47
CA ARG A 283 -15.23 -1.71 3.62
C ARG A 283 -15.44 -0.38 4.34
N PRO A 284 -14.59 -0.06 5.34
CA PRO A 284 -14.68 1.18 6.12
C PRO A 284 -14.46 2.45 5.29
N TYR A 285 -13.75 2.34 4.16
CA TYR A 285 -13.56 3.43 3.20
C TYR A 285 -14.44 3.19 1.98
N SER A 286 -15.68 3.70 2.02
CA SER A 286 -16.62 3.53 0.93
C SER A 286 -17.61 4.69 0.82
N ILE A 287 -18.25 4.77 -0.34
CA ILE A 287 -19.42 5.61 -0.58
C ILE A 287 -20.65 4.74 -0.45
N ILE A 288 -21.58 5.16 0.40
CA ILE A 288 -22.85 4.48 0.60
C ILE A 288 -23.90 5.26 -0.17
N LEU A 289 -24.45 4.66 -1.23
CA LEU A 289 -25.52 5.22 -2.03
C LEU A 289 -26.85 4.57 -1.65
N PHE A 290 -27.78 5.36 -1.15
CA PHE A 290 -29.18 4.99 -0.98
C PHE A 290 -29.97 5.48 -2.20
N ASP A 291 -30.30 4.58 -3.11
CA ASP A 291 -31.08 4.88 -4.33
C ASP A 291 -32.58 4.86 -4.03
N GLU A 292 -33.36 5.73 -4.68
CA GLU A 292 -34.82 5.85 -4.48
C GLU A 292 -35.25 6.03 -3.00
N ILE A 293 -34.55 6.86 -2.23
CA ILE A 293 -34.76 7.00 -0.77
C ILE A 293 -36.19 7.33 -0.36
N GLU A 294 -36.98 7.94 -1.24
CA GLU A 294 -38.41 8.19 -1.05
C GLU A 294 -39.28 6.94 -0.96
N LYS A 295 -38.80 5.78 -1.45
CA LYS A 295 -39.49 4.48 -1.37
C LYS A 295 -39.22 3.76 -0.05
N ALA A 296 -38.18 4.15 0.68
CA ALA A 296 -37.79 3.51 1.92
C ALA A 296 -38.90 3.55 2.99
N HIS A 297 -39.01 2.48 3.77
CA HIS A 297 -39.85 2.49 4.97
C HIS A 297 -39.38 3.59 5.95
N PRO A 298 -40.30 4.29 6.65
CA PRO A 298 -39.95 5.39 7.57
C PRO A 298 -38.90 5.03 8.64
N GLU A 299 -38.86 3.76 9.05
CA GLU A 299 -37.89 3.24 10.03
C GLU A 299 -36.43 3.32 9.55
N VAL A 300 -36.19 3.28 8.23
CA VAL A 300 -34.85 3.47 7.64
C VAL A 300 -34.29 4.86 8.00
N PHE A 301 -35.12 5.90 7.90
CA PHE A 301 -34.71 7.26 8.26
C PHE A 301 -34.37 7.38 9.75
N ASN A 302 -35.13 6.72 10.62
CA ASN A 302 -34.85 6.73 12.06
C ASN A 302 -33.49 6.12 12.37
N ILE A 303 -33.12 5.04 11.68
CA ILE A 303 -31.80 4.42 11.85
C ILE A 303 -30.71 5.34 11.33
N LEU A 304 -30.86 5.91 10.13
CA LEU A 304 -29.86 6.82 9.55
C LEU A 304 -29.61 8.07 10.41
N LEU A 305 -30.61 8.51 11.16
CA LEU A 305 -30.53 9.66 12.07
C LEU A 305 -29.97 9.30 13.45
N GLN A 306 -29.88 8.02 13.82
CA GLN A 306 -29.44 7.59 15.13
C GLN A 306 -27.94 7.84 15.33
N GLU A 307 -27.53 8.36 16.51
CA GLU A 307 -26.11 8.65 16.81
C GLU A 307 -25.19 7.43 16.65
N ARG A 308 -25.68 6.23 16.99
CA ARG A 308 -24.93 4.99 16.81
C ARG A 308 -24.67 4.68 15.33
N ALA A 309 -25.64 4.96 14.47
CA ALA A 309 -25.48 4.81 13.04
C ALA A 309 -24.56 5.91 12.47
N GLN A 310 -24.67 7.15 12.96
CA GLN A 310 -23.77 8.23 12.55
C GLN A 310 -22.30 7.93 12.87
N LYS A 311 -22.02 7.38 14.06
CA LYS A 311 -20.68 6.87 14.41
C LYS A 311 -20.24 5.71 13.53
N PHE A 312 -21.16 4.82 13.20
CA PHE A 312 -20.88 3.70 12.31
C PHE A 312 -20.47 4.16 10.91
N PHE A 313 -21.02 5.28 10.44
CA PHE A 313 -20.72 5.87 9.13
C PHE A 313 -19.61 6.94 9.15
N ALA A 314 -18.91 7.14 10.27
CA ALA A 314 -17.99 8.26 10.42
C ALA A 314 -16.85 8.26 9.37
N GLU A 315 -16.40 7.08 8.95
CA GLU A 315 -15.32 6.93 7.96
C GLU A 315 -15.82 6.93 6.50
N HIS A 316 -17.13 7.11 6.29
CA HIS A 316 -17.81 6.94 5.00
C HIS A 316 -18.31 8.25 4.42
N ILE A 317 -18.64 8.22 3.12
CA ILE A 317 -19.45 9.26 2.48
C ILE A 317 -20.84 8.68 2.22
N SER A 318 -21.89 9.31 2.75
CA SER A 318 -23.28 8.92 2.52
C SER A 318 -23.91 9.79 1.43
N ALA A 319 -24.47 9.16 0.40
CA ALA A 319 -25.21 9.82 -0.68
C ALA A 319 -26.63 9.25 -0.75
N PHE A 320 -27.62 10.14 -0.77
CA PHE A 320 -29.04 9.81 -0.83
C PHE A 320 -29.60 10.34 -2.16
N CYS A 321 -30.06 9.45 -3.03
CA CYS A 321 -30.69 9.85 -4.28
C CYS A 321 -32.21 9.88 -4.12
N LYS A 322 -32.80 11.04 -4.40
CA LYS A 322 -34.25 11.23 -4.44
C LYS A 322 -34.71 11.66 -5.82
N GLN A 323 -35.64 10.93 -6.42
CA GLN A 323 -36.25 11.32 -7.68
C GLN A 323 -37.26 12.45 -7.44
N VAL A 324 -37.24 13.47 -8.30
CA VAL A 324 -38.26 14.51 -8.33
C VAL A 324 -38.90 14.41 -9.71
N GLU A 325 -40.15 13.93 -9.74
CA GLU A 325 -41.00 13.88 -10.93
C GLU A 325 -41.59 15.26 -11.27
#